data_AF-A0A0A1YFF9-F1
#
_entry.id   AF-A0A0A1YFF9-F1
#
_cell.length_a   1.000
_cell.length_b   1.000
_cell.length_c   1.000
_cell.angle_alpha   90.00
_cell.angle_beta   90.00
_cell.angle_gamma   90.00
#
_symmetry.space_group_name_H-M   'P 1'
#
loop_
_entity.id
_entity.type
_entity.pdbx_description
1 polymer ?
#
loop_
_entity_poly.entity_id
_entity_poly.type
_entity_poly.pdbx_seq_one_letter_code
_entity_poly.pdbx_strand_id
1 'polypeptide(L)'
;MAEHDFRYNLLNPEHTLIECRALAPGRYQVTGNGGSIHNGDSLLVSLKGSRDLHMRLEVEKVRHLINPPGQWLAVTKGPAFKELAIHTWQVKCDACAKLLDFEFAVDATLGKQAQTLAAATRIHELGWGNEKGQHLCPSCKKAAP
;
A
#
# COMPACT_ATOMS: atom_id res chain seq x y z
N MET A 1 19.39 0.05 7.24
CA MET A 1 17.98 -0.19 6.90
C MET A 1 17.77 0.29 5.48
N ALA A 2 17.67 -0.65 4.54
CA ALA A 2 17.36 -0.37 3.15
C ALA A 2 15.85 -0.52 2.90
N GLU A 3 15.32 0.18 1.89
CA GLU A 3 13.97 -0.04 1.39
C GLU A 3 14.06 -0.72 0.02
N HIS A 4 13.30 -1.80 -0.13
CA HIS A 4 13.26 -2.61 -1.33
C HIS A 4 11.87 -2.57 -1.95
N ASP A 5 11.81 -2.18 -3.22
CA ASP A 5 10.56 -2.07 -3.95
C ASP A 5 10.23 -3.39 -4.66
N PHE A 6 9.20 -4.08 -4.14
CA PHE A 6 8.62 -5.31 -4.69
C PHE A 6 7.20 -5.07 -5.20
N ARG A 7 6.83 -3.81 -5.46
CA ARG A 7 5.57 -3.51 -6.15
C ARG A 7 5.62 -4.09 -7.54
N TYR A 8 4.48 -4.57 -8.02
CA TYR A 8 4.36 -5.07 -9.38
C TYR A 8 4.62 -3.92 -10.36
N ASN A 9 5.81 -3.91 -10.96
CA ASN A 9 6.17 -2.98 -12.01
C ASN A 9 6.98 -3.72 -13.09
N LEU A 10 6.84 -3.30 -14.34
CA LEU A 10 7.56 -3.91 -15.47
C LEU A 10 9.03 -3.44 -15.57
N LEU A 11 9.47 -2.56 -14.66
CA LEU A 11 10.72 -1.81 -14.78
C LEU A 11 11.84 -2.36 -13.90
N ASN A 12 11.53 -3.15 -12.86
CA ASN A 12 12.50 -3.80 -11.98
C ASN A 12 12.32 -5.32 -11.98
N PRO A 13 12.76 -6.03 -13.05
CA PRO A 13 12.65 -7.49 -13.11
C PRO A 13 13.50 -8.20 -12.04
N GLU A 14 14.48 -7.51 -11.45
CA GLU A 14 15.34 -8.07 -10.39
C GLU A 14 14.60 -8.29 -9.07
N HIS A 15 13.51 -7.57 -8.82
CA HIS A 15 12.71 -7.69 -7.60
C HIS A 15 11.36 -8.32 -7.92
N THR A 16 11.23 -9.61 -7.67
CA THR A 16 9.98 -10.33 -7.93
C THR A 16 9.31 -10.68 -6.61
N LEU A 17 8.11 -10.16 -6.38
CA LEU A 17 7.21 -10.63 -5.33
C LEU A 17 6.54 -11.93 -5.80
N ILE A 18 6.76 -13.03 -5.08
CA ILE A 18 6.20 -14.34 -5.42
C ILE A 18 4.91 -14.58 -4.61
N GLU A 19 4.96 -14.35 -3.30
CA GLU A 19 3.80 -14.49 -2.42
C GLU A 19 3.89 -13.49 -1.27
N CYS A 20 2.74 -12.94 -0.86
CA CYS A 20 2.59 -12.27 0.43
C CYS A 20 1.35 -12.80 1.12
N ARG A 21 1.55 -13.48 2.26
CA ARG A 21 0.50 -14.14 3.03
C ARG A 21 0.39 -13.52 4.42
N ALA A 22 -0.82 -13.17 4.85
CA ALA A 22 -1.06 -12.80 6.25
C ALA A 22 -0.99 -14.06 7.14
N LEU A 23 -0.17 -14.02 8.19
CA LEU A 23 -0.09 -15.06 9.22
C LEU A 23 -1.01 -14.73 10.40
N ALA A 24 -1.06 -13.46 10.76
CA ALA A 24 -1.94 -12.87 11.77
C ALA A 24 -2.10 -11.37 11.44
N PRO A 25 -3.06 -10.65 12.04
CA PRO A 25 -3.15 -9.20 11.85
C PRO A 25 -1.82 -8.52 12.18
N GLY A 26 -1.25 -7.83 11.19
CA GLY A 26 0.03 -7.10 11.32
C GLY A 26 1.28 -7.96 11.10
N ARG A 27 1.13 -9.26 10.82
CA ARG A 27 2.24 -10.19 10.57
C ARG A 27 2.08 -10.93 9.26
N TYR A 28 3.12 -10.88 8.44
CA TYR A 28 3.11 -11.41 7.09
C TYR A 28 4.28 -12.35 6.84
N GLN A 29 4.07 -13.33 5.98
CA GLN A 29 5.12 -14.09 5.34
C GLN A 29 5.23 -13.63 3.89
N VAL A 30 6.40 -13.15 3.52
CA VAL A 30 6.70 -12.67 2.17
C VAL A 30 7.72 -13.60 1.53
N THR A 31 7.42 -14.06 0.34
CA THR A 31 8.35 -14.80 -0.51
C THR A 31 8.66 -13.94 -1.72
N GLY A 32 9.94 -13.72 -1.99
CA GLY A 32 10.39 -12.95 -3.14
C GLY A 32 11.73 -13.44 -3.67
N ASN A 33 12.19 -12.84 -4.76
CA ASN A 33 13.50 -13.07 -5.36
C ASN A 33 14.22 -11.74 -5.59
N GLY A 34 15.53 -11.70 -5.34
CA GLY A 34 16.38 -10.53 -5.49
C GLY A 34 16.41 -9.63 -4.27
N GLY A 35 17.04 -8.46 -4.40
CA GLY A 35 17.02 -7.41 -3.38
C GLY A 35 17.94 -7.57 -2.17
N SER A 36 18.77 -8.62 -2.05
CA SER A 36 19.74 -8.76 -0.93
C SER A 36 19.14 -8.34 0.43
N ILE A 37 18.01 -8.95 0.78
CA ILE A 37 17.16 -8.53 1.90
C ILE A 37 17.78 -8.92 3.24
N HIS A 38 17.76 -8.01 4.22
CA HIS A 38 18.24 -8.26 5.57
C HIS A 38 17.17 -7.99 6.63
N ASN A 39 17.39 -8.49 7.85
CA ASN A 39 16.56 -8.12 8.99
C ASN A 39 16.64 -6.61 9.23
N GLY A 40 15.49 -6.00 9.52
CA GLY A 40 15.34 -4.56 9.70
C GLY A 40 15.21 -3.78 8.39
N ASP A 41 15.23 -4.42 7.22
CA ASP A 41 14.90 -3.75 5.96
C ASP A 41 13.39 -3.55 5.81
N SER A 42 13.00 -2.65 4.90
CA SER A 42 11.60 -2.39 4.54
C SER A 42 11.29 -2.91 3.14
N LEU A 43 10.14 -3.53 2.96
CA LEU A 43 9.62 -4.01 1.68
C LEU A 43 8.38 -3.19 1.30
N LEU A 44 8.34 -2.65 0.09
CA LEU A 44 7.10 -2.16 -0.50
C LEU A 44 6.48 -3.28 -1.33
N VAL A 45 5.32 -3.80 -0.94
CA VAL A 45 4.66 -4.90 -1.63
C VAL A 45 3.27 -4.50 -2.12
N SER A 46 2.93 -4.83 -3.36
CA SER A 46 1.60 -4.56 -3.92
C SER A 46 0.51 -5.37 -3.22
N LEU A 47 -0.66 -4.77 -3.04
CA LEU A 47 -1.84 -5.50 -2.55
C LEU A 47 -2.48 -6.30 -3.69
N LYS A 48 -2.72 -7.59 -3.46
CA LYS A 48 -3.41 -8.44 -4.43
C LYS A 48 -4.81 -7.87 -4.71
N GLY A 49 -5.11 -7.65 -5.98
CA GLY A 49 -6.41 -7.11 -6.43
C GLY A 49 -6.48 -5.58 -6.50
N SER A 50 -5.41 -4.87 -6.12
CA SER A 50 -5.31 -3.42 -6.31
C SER A 50 -4.55 -3.04 -7.58
N ARG A 51 -4.89 -1.88 -8.14
CA ARG A 51 -4.18 -1.23 -9.25
C ARG A 51 -2.93 -0.47 -8.79
N ASP A 52 -2.99 0.19 -7.63
CA ASP A 52 -1.97 1.15 -7.20
C ASP A 52 -1.56 1.05 -5.71
N LEU A 53 -2.31 0.29 -4.90
CA LEU A 53 -2.04 0.15 -3.48
C LEU A 53 -0.88 -0.80 -3.21
N HIS A 54 -0.10 -0.41 -2.23
CA HIS A 54 1.00 -1.17 -1.70
C HIS A 54 1.04 -0.99 -0.18
N MET A 55 1.71 -1.89 0.51
CA MET A 55 1.99 -1.78 1.93
C MET A 55 3.50 -1.83 2.17
N ARG A 56 3.94 -1.08 3.17
CA ARG A 56 5.30 -1.16 3.70
C ARG A 56 5.33 -2.24 4.79
N LEU A 57 6.25 -3.19 4.64
CA LEU A 57 6.46 -4.29 5.57
C LEU A 57 7.90 -4.24 6.10
N GLU A 58 8.07 -4.34 7.41
CA GLU A 58 9.37 -4.37 8.07
C GLU A 58 9.84 -5.82 8.26
N VAL A 59 11.06 -6.15 7.82
CA VAL A 59 11.60 -7.51 7.89
C VAL A 59 12.04 -7.85 9.30
N GLU A 60 11.33 -8.76 9.97
CA GLU A 60 11.72 -9.28 11.29
C GLU A 60 12.79 -10.36 11.16
N LYS A 61 12.59 -11.28 10.21
CA LYS A 61 13.47 -12.42 9.99
C LYS A 61 13.46 -12.83 8.52
N VAL A 62 14.62 -12.95 7.91
CA VAL A 62 14.77 -13.47 6.54
C VAL A 62 15.52 -14.80 6.50
N ARG A 63 15.10 -15.69 5.60
CA ARG A 63 15.80 -16.91 5.23
C ARG A 63 16.01 -16.91 3.72
N HIS A 64 17.26 -16.85 3.30
CA HIS A 64 17.65 -17.05 1.89
C HIS A 64 17.59 -18.54 1.55
N LEU A 65 17.00 -18.85 0.40
CA LEU A 65 16.87 -20.20 -0.13
C LEU A 65 18.04 -20.50 -1.06
N ILE A 66 18.51 -21.74 -1.01
CA ILE A 66 19.59 -22.23 -1.90
C ILE A 66 19.00 -22.58 -3.28
N ASN A 67 17.75 -23.07 -3.30
CA ASN A 67 17.06 -23.46 -4.52
C ASN A 67 15.59 -23.03 -4.46
N PRO A 68 15.09 -22.26 -5.44
CA PRO A 68 15.83 -21.58 -6.50
C PRO A 68 16.77 -20.48 -5.99
N PRO A 69 17.94 -20.25 -6.64
CA PRO A 69 18.87 -19.19 -6.25
C PRO A 69 18.23 -17.80 -6.24
N GLY A 70 18.62 -16.96 -5.28
CA GLY A 70 18.13 -15.59 -5.13
C GLY A 70 16.76 -15.49 -4.45
N GLN A 71 16.03 -16.60 -4.29
CA GLN A 71 14.78 -16.61 -3.56
C GLN A 71 15.00 -16.53 -2.05
N TRP A 72 14.10 -15.87 -1.37
CA TRP A 72 14.08 -15.76 0.08
C TRP A 72 12.65 -15.80 0.62
N LEU A 73 12.55 -16.11 1.90
CA LEU A 73 11.32 -16.06 2.67
C LEU A 73 11.56 -15.20 3.90
N ALA A 74 10.73 -14.19 4.08
CA ALA A 74 10.80 -13.25 5.18
C ALA A 74 9.52 -13.31 6.02
N VAL A 75 9.68 -13.25 7.34
CA VAL A 75 8.61 -12.86 8.26
C VAL A 75 8.72 -11.36 8.46
N THR A 76 7.62 -10.66 8.25
CA THR A 76 7.57 -9.21 8.29
C THR A 76 6.42 -8.69 9.14
N LYS A 77 6.56 -7.47 9.63
CA LYS A 77 5.52 -6.72 10.35
C LYS A 77 4.96 -5.61 9.46
N GLY A 78 3.67 -5.33 9.55
CA GLY A 78 3.03 -4.31 8.71
C GLY A 78 1.68 -3.84 9.25
N PRO A 79 0.86 -3.19 8.40
CA PRO A 79 -0.51 -2.83 8.73
C PRO A 79 -1.31 -4.02 9.26
N ALA A 80 -2.22 -3.81 10.22
CA ALA A 80 -3.00 -4.90 10.78
C ALA A 80 -4.40 -4.96 10.17
N PHE A 81 -4.61 -5.93 9.27
CA PHE A 81 -5.94 -6.27 8.74
C PHE A 81 -6.36 -7.63 9.28
N LYS A 82 -7.53 -7.70 9.94
CA LYS A 82 -8.25 -8.96 10.16
C LYS A 82 -8.89 -9.44 8.87
N GLU A 83 -9.54 -8.52 8.15
CA GLU A 83 -10.08 -8.78 6.81
C GLU A 83 -9.73 -7.61 5.89
N LEU A 84 -8.74 -7.81 5.02
CA LEU A 84 -8.34 -6.78 4.06
C LEU A 84 -9.44 -6.61 3.00
N ALA A 85 -10.05 -5.42 2.96
CA ALA A 85 -10.94 -5.00 1.89
C ALA A 85 -10.36 -3.81 1.13
N ILE A 86 -10.42 -3.89 -0.20
CA ILE A 86 -10.01 -2.83 -1.12
C ILE A 86 -11.28 -2.23 -1.71
N HIS A 87 -11.44 -0.92 -1.58
CA HIS A 87 -12.58 -0.19 -2.11
C HIS A 87 -12.12 0.87 -3.09
N THR A 88 -12.97 1.12 -4.09
CA THR A 88 -12.83 2.22 -5.03
C THR A 88 -13.80 3.33 -4.64
N TRP A 89 -13.34 4.58 -4.66
CA TRP A 89 -14.22 5.73 -4.50
C TRP A 89 -13.86 6.81 -5.52
N GLN A 90 -14.89 7.58 -5.90
CA GLN A 90 -14.76 8.69 -6.81
C GLN A 90 -15.12 9.98 -6.10
N VAL A 91 -14.22 10.96 -6.17
CA VAL A 91 -14.45 12.33 -5.67
C VAL A 91 -14.35 13.32 -6.81
N LYS A 92 -15.17 14.37 -6.75
CA LYS A 92 -15.19 15.46 -7.72
C LYS A 92 -14.65 16.72 -7.06
N CYS A 93 -13.78 17.44 -7.76
CA CYS A 93 -13.30 18.74 -7.31
C CYS A 93 -14.44 19.76 -7.41
N ASP A 94 -14.73 20.46 -6.32
CA ASP A 94 -15.83 21.44 -6.27
C ASP A 94 -15.53 22.71 -7.09
N ALA A 95 -14.24 23.02 -7.32
CA ALA A 95 -13.84 24.21 -8.07
C ALA A 95 -13.72 24.00 -9.59
N CYS A 96 -13.17 22.86 -10.03
CA CYS A 96 -12.88 22.62 -11.46
C CYS A 96 -13.57 21.38 -12.04
N ALA A 97 -14.45 20.72 -11.27
CA ALA A 97 -15.17 19.52 -11.65
C ALA A 97 -14.29 18.29 -12.02
N LYS A 98 -12.97 18.35 -11.80
CA LYS A 98 -12.05 17.23 -12.04
C LYS A 98 -12.47 16.04 -11.19
N LEU A 99 -12.53 14.85 -11.79
CA LEU A 99 -12.78 13.60 -11.08
C LEU A 99 -11.46 12.95 -10.66
N LEU A 100 -11.45 12.36 -9.47
CA LEU A 100 -10.45 11.42 -9.02
C LEU A 100 -11.15 10.12 -8.70
N ASP A 101 -10.81 9.06 -9.44
CA ASP A 101 -11.07 7.67 -9.05
C ASP A 101 -9.82 7.15 -8.34
N PHE A 102 -10.00 6.58 -7.14
CA PHE A 102 -8.89 6.06 -6.35
C PHE A 102 -9.30 4.86 -5.51
N GLU A 103 -8.29 4.05 -5.16
CA GLU A 103 -8.44 2.90 -4.28
C GLU A 103 -7.95 3.21 -2.87
N PHE A 104 -8.55 2.59 -1.87
CA PHE A 104 -8.08 2.58 -0.50
C PHE A 104 -8.35 1.22 0.15
N ALA A 105 -7.49 0.85 1.11
CA ALA A 105 -7.60 -0.39 1.87
C ALA A 105 -8.10 -0.11 3.28
N VAL A 106 -8.97 -0.98 3.80
CA VAL A 106 -9.48 -0.93 5.17
C VAL A 106 -9.65 -2.35 5.72
N ASP A 107 -9.61 -2.48 7.04
CA ASP A 107 -10.08 -3.71 7.68
C ASP A 107 -11.61 -3.73 7.68
N ALA A 108 -12.21 -4.66 6.92
CA ALA A 108 -13.66 -4.78 6.74
C ALA A 108 -14.40 -4.97 8.08
N THR A 109 -13.72 -5.54 9.08
CA THR A 109 -14.30 -5.80 10.40
C THR A 109 -14.56 -4.53 11.21
N LEU A 110 -14.01 -3.38 10.80
CA LEU A 110 -14.15 -2.09 11.51
C LEU A 110 -15.39 -1.28 11.08
N GLY A 111 -16.09 -1.71 10.03
CA GLY A 111 -17.34 -1.09 9.56
C GLY A 111 -17.19 0.28 8.89
N LYS A 112 -18.34 0.92 8.62
CA LYS A 112 -18.45 2.11 7.75
C LYS A 112 -17.65 3.33 8.22
N GLN A 113 -17.53 3.55 9.54
CA GLN A 113 -16.78 4.69 10.06
C GLN A 113 -15.28 4.60 9.69
N ALA A 114 -14.69 3.41 9.83
CA ALA A 114 -13.31 3.17 9.43
C ALA A 114 -13.14 3.30 7.92
N GLN A 115 -14.13 2.87 7.13
CA GLN A 115 -14.11 3.04 5.67
C GLN A 115 -14.07 4.52 5.27
N THR A 116 -14.91 5.37 5.87
CA THR A 116 -14.90 6.82 5.60
C THR A 116 -13.58 7.46 6.02
N LEU A 117 -13.03 7.05 7.16
CA LEU A 117 -11.74 7.56 7.63
C LEU A 117 -10.60 7.15 6.68
N ALA A 118 -10.53 5.88 6.28
CA ALA A 118 -9.52 5.37 5.35
C ALA A 118 -9.59 6.08 3.99
N ALA A 119 -10.81 6.30 3.48
CA ALA A 119 -11.05 7.10 2.30
C ALA A 119 -10.53 8.54 2.45
N ALA A 120 -10.85 9.20 3.57
CA ALA A 120 -10.41 10.57 3.87
C ALA A 120 -8.87 10.66 3.99
N THR A 121 -8.22 9.70 4.64
CA THR A 121 -6.76 9.61 4.70
C THR A 121 -6.16 9.45 3.31
N ARG A 122 -6.74 8.57 2.48
CA ARG A 122 -6.23 8.32 1.13
C ARG A 122 -6.34 9.52 0.21
N ILE A 123 -7.45 10.28 0.21
CA ILE A 123 -7.53 11.50 -0.60
C ILE A 123 -6.44 12.50 -0.21
N HIS A 124 -6.12 12.59 1.08
CA HIS A 124 -5.09 13.49 1.58
C HIS A 124 -3.68 13.05 1.14
N GLU A 125 -3.39 11.75 1.17
CA GLU A 125 -2.15 11.18 0.61
C GLU A 125 -1.99 11.48 -0.89
N LEU A 126 -3.11 11.50 -1.63
CA LEU A 126 -3.15 11.88 -3.05
C LEU A 126 -3.07 13.41 -3.27
N GLY A 127 -2.89 14.19 -2.20
CA GLY A 127 -2.72 15.63 -2.23
C GLY A 127 -4.01 16.44 -2.37
N TRP A 128 -5.18 15.79 -2.28
CA TRP A 128 -6.46 16.48 -2.30
C TRP A 128 -6.74 17.13 -0.94
N GLY A 129 -7.31 18.34 -0.98
CA GLY A 129 -7.75 19.06 0.21
C GLY A 129 -9.20 18.75 0.54
N ASN A 130 -9.51 18.74 1.84
CA ASN A 130 -10.89 18.89 2.33
C ASN A 130 -10.94 20.19 3.14
N GLU A 131 -11.40 21.28 2.52
CA GLU A 131 -11.49 22.59 3.15
C GLU A 131 -12.96 22.97 3.28
N LYS A 132 -13.44 23.19 4.53
CA LYS A 132 -14.83 23.58 4.82
C LYS A 132 -15.89 22.64 4.21
N GLY A 133 -15.56 21.35 4.07
CA GLY A 133 -16.45 20.35 3.46
C GLY A 133 -16.41 20.30 1.93
N GLN A 134 -15.50 21.04 1.29
CA GLN A 134 -15.26 20.99 -0.15
C GLN A 134 -14.03 20.14 -0.47
N HIS A 135 -14.15 19.30 -1.48
CA HIS A 135 -13.05 18.53 -2.04
C HIS A 135 -12.35 19.36 -3.11
N LEU A 136 -11.10 19.73 -2.86
CA LEU A 136 -10.29 20.51 -3.78
C LEU A 136 -9.12 19.68 -4.30
N CYS A 137 -8.97 19.64 -5.63
CA CYS A 137 -7.83 18.98 -6.24
C CYS A 137 -6.51 19.74 -5.95
N PRO A 138 -5.34 19.09 -6.06
CA PRO A 138 -4.05 19.71 -5.73
C PRO A 138 -3.79 21.03 -6.47
N SER A 139 -4.29 21.16 -7.70
CA SER A 139 -4.17 22.39 -8.50
C SER A 139 -5.04 23.51 -7.94
N CYS A 140 -6.29 23.24 -7.58
CA CYS A 140 -7.21 24.23 -7.04
C CYS A 140 -6.82 24.64 -5.61
N LYS A 141 -6.28 23.71 -4.82
CA LYS A 141 -5.74 24.00 -3.48
C LYS A 141 -4.59 25.00 -3.53
N LYS A 142 -3.68 24.88 -4.52
CA LYS A 142 -2.56 25.82 -4.71
C LYS A 142 -2.98 27.18 -5.27
N ALA A 143 -4.15 27.25 -5.91
CA ALA A 143 -4.70 28.47 -6.48
C ALA A 143 -5.58 29.26 -5.49
N ALA A 144 -5.87 28.69 -4.32
CA ALA A 144 -6.51 29.42 -3.23
C ALA A 144 -5.54 30.51 -2.74
N PRO A 145 -5.95 31.80 -2.78
CA PRO A 145 -5.09 32.95 -2.44
C PRO A 145 -4.73 33.01 -0.96
#